data_AF-A0AA35Q5N8-F1
#
_entry.id   AF-A0AA35Q5N8-F1
#
_cell.length_a   1.000
_cell.length_b   1.000
_cell.length_c   1.000
_cell.angle_alpha   90.00
_cell.angle_beta   90.00
_cell.angle_gamma   90.00
#
_symmetry.space_group_name_H-M   'P 1'
#
loop_
_entity.id
_entity.type
_entity.pdbx_description
1 polymer ?
#
loop_
_entity_poly.entity_id
_entity_poly.type
_entity_poly.pdbx_seq_one_letter_code
_entity_poly.pdbx_strand_id
1 'polypeptide(L)'
;MCSAVSQHNRGDEPFGPKNYLMITRMRMNVRGFIIFDYADRFQEAPQKLITWLSSGQIKNKETTLNDGLQQAEHGLVGLYNGINTGKLFVEVAKADAY
;
A
#
# COMPACT_ATOMS: atom_id res chain seq x y z
N MET A 1 1.92 8.69 8.90
CA MET A 1 0.78 7.98 9.51
C MET A 1 0.42 6.82 8.59
N CYS A 2 0.83 5.59 8.90
CA CYS A 2 0.68 4.42 8.02
C CYS A 2 -0.40 3.43 8.49
N SER A 3 -1.05 3.68 9.63
CA SER A 3 -1.96 2.73 10.29
C SER A 3 -3.46 2.98 10.03
N ALA A 4 -3.83 3.88 9.12
CA ALA A 4 -5.25 4.13 8.84
C ALA A 4 -5.95 2.91 8.21
N VAL A 5 -5.23 2.17 7.36
CA VAL A 5 -5.76 0.96 6.69
C VAL A 5 -6.08 -0.15 7.71
N SER A 6 -5.27 -0.33 8.75
CA SER A 6 -5.52 -1.37 9.75
C SER A 6 -6.70 -1.07 10.68
N GLN A 7 -7.26 0.15 10.64
CA GLN A 7 -8.44 0.56 11.41
C GLN A 7 -9.71 0.64 10.55
N HIS A 8 -9.62 0.35 9.25
CA HIS A 8 -10.68 0.67 8.29
C HIS A 8 -12.00 -0.09 8.52
N ASN A 9 -11.91 -1.35 8.97
CA ASN A 9 -13.07 -2.23 9.20
C ASN A 9 -13.37 -2.45 10.69
N ARG A 10 -12.85 -1.59 11.56
CA ARG A 10 -13.12 -1.67 13.00
C ARG A 10 -14.51 -1.08 13.30
N GLY A 11 -15.32 -1.82 14.05
CA GLY A 11 -16.64 -1.38 14.51
C GLY A 11 -16.61 -0.55 15.79
N ASP A 12 -15.45 -0.48 16.45
CA ASP A 12 -15.16 0.35 17.62
C ASP A 12 -14.53 1.70 17.23
N GLU A 13 -14.50 2.63 18.18
CA GLU A 13 -13.96 3.98 17.97
C GLU A 13 -12.48 3.93 17.53
N PRO A 14 -12.08 4.69 16.49
CA PRO A 14 -10.69 4.69 16.03
C PRO A 14 -9.73 5.09 17.14
N PHE A 15 -8.63 4.36 17.31
CA PHE A 15 -7.61 4.73 18.29
C PHE A 15 -6.65 5.76 17.69
N GLY A 16 -6.43 6.84 18.44
CA GLY A 16 -5.46 7.89 18.09
C GLY A 16 -4.00 7.43 18.21
N PRO A 17 -3.04 8.21 17.70
CA PRO A 17 -1.62 7.91 17.82
C PRO A 17 -1.21 7.79 19.29
N LYS A 18 -0.73 6.61 19.68
CA LYS A 18 -0.07 6.43 20.97
C LYS A 18 1.21 7.29 21.00
N ASN A 19 1.55 7.82 22.17
CA ASN A 19 2.76 8.63 22.38
C ASN A 19 2.83 9.92 21.55
N TYR A 20 1.71 10.54 21.18
CA TYR A 20 1.70 11.78 20.38
C TYR A 20 2.52 12.93 21.01
N LEU A 21 2.67 12.95 22.34
CA LEU A 21 3.54 13.91 23.04
C LEU A 21 5.01 13.85 22.59
N MET A 22 5.45 12.71 22.03
CA MET A 22 6.78 12.59 21.42
C MET A 22 6.96 13.49 20.21
N ILE A 23 5.89 13.82 19.49
CA ILE A 23 5.93 14.77 18.37
C ILE A 23 6.46 16.11 18.88
N THR A 24 5.91 16.61 20.00
CA THR A 24 6.38 17.86 20.62
C THR A 24 7.77 17.71 21.22
N ARG A 25 8.00 16.64 22.00
CA ARG A 25 9.28 16.41 22.69
C ARG A 25 10.47 16.33 21.73
N MET A 26 10.30 15.62 20.62
CA MET A 26 11.34 15.43 19.60
C MET A 26 11.22 16.42 18.43
N ARG A 27 10.27 17.36 18.49
CA ARG A 27 10.00 18.37 17.45
C ARG A 27 9.80 17.73 16.06
N MET A 28 9.05 16.63 16.01
CA MET A 28 8.80 15.88 14.78
C MET A 28 7.86 16.65 13.84
N ASN A 29 8.12 16.58 12.53
CA ASN A 29 7.14 16.97 11.51
C ASN A 29 6.33 15.73 11.12
N VAL A 30 5.02 15.76 11.37
CA VAL A 30 4.10 14.68 10.98
C VAL A 30 3.07 15.26 10.01
N ARG A 31 3.16 14.86 8.74
CA ARG A 31 2.27 15.33 7.67
C ARG A 31 1.59 14.14 6.99
N GLY A 32 0.27 14.20 6.89
CA GLY A 32 -0.50 13.33 6.01
C GLY A 32 -0.34 13.78 4.55
N PHE A 33 -0.46 12.86 3.62
CA PHE A 33 -0.52 13.18 2.20
C PHE A 33 -1.58 12.29 1.53
N ILE A 34 -2.26 12.82 0.54
CA ILE A 34 -3.11 12.06 -0.36
C ILE A 34 -2.44 12.10 -1.73
N ILE A 35 -2.32 10.94 -2.40
CA ILE A 35 -1.62 10.89 -3.68
C ILE A 35 -2.24 11.83 -4.72
N PHE A 36 -3.57 12.00 -4.69
CA PHE A 36 -4.31 12.87 -5.60
C PHE A 36 -3.99 14.37 -5.45
N ASP A 37 -3.39 14.80 -4.33
CA ASP A 37 -2.93 16.19 -4.15
C ASP A 37 -1.78 16.56 -5.12
N TYR A 38 -1.17 15.56 -5.76
CA TYR A 38 -0.03 15.69 -6.68
C TYR A 38 -0.34 15.13 -8.08
N ALA A 39 -1.61 15.13 -8.48
CA ALA A 39 -2.06 14.55 -9.75
C ALA A 39 -1.34 15.16 -10.98
N ASP A 40 -1.04 16.46 -10.92
CA ASP A 40 -0.27 17.21 -11.93
C ASP A 40 1.16 16.68 -12.11
N ARG A 41 1.71 16.00 -11.10
CA ARG A 41 3.08 15.47 -11.07
C ARG A 41 3.17 13.96 -11.26
N PHE A 42 2.06 13.28 -11.52
CA PHE A 42 2.06 11.81 -11.66
C PHE A 42 3.01 11.30 -12.72
N GLN A 43 3.19 12.05 -13.81
CA GLN A 43 4.07 11.65 -14.91
C GLN A 43 5.56 11.66 -14.55
N GLU A 44 5.96 12.34 -13.47
CA GLU A 44 7.37 12.37 -13.04
C GLU A 44 7.84 11.03 -12.45
N ALA A 45 6.92 10.28 -11.83
CA ALA A 45 7.25 9.11 -11.03
C ALA A 45 7.55 7.84 -11.86
N PRO A 46 6.75 7.45 -12.87
CA PRO A 46 6.95 6.22 -13.63
C PRO A 46 8.34 6.10 -14.22
N GLN A 47 8.84 7.16 -14.87
CA GLN A 47 10.15 7.13 -15.52
C GLN A 47 11.27 6.78 -14.53
N LYS A 48 11.27 7.40 -13.34
CA LYS A 48 12.28 7.16 -12.30
C LYS A 48 12.13 5.77 -11.68
N LEU A 49 10.90 5.37 -11.37
CA LEU A 49 10.60 4.08 -10.75
C LEU A 49 10.99 2.91 -11.67
N ILE A 50 10.70 3.01 -12.97
CA ILE A 50 11.09 2.00 -13.96
C ILE A 50 12.60 1.88 -14.02
N THR A 51 13.33 3.01 -14.10
CA THR A 51 14.81 2.99 -14.12
C THR A 51 15.39 2.33 -12.87
N TRP A 52 14.86 2.65 -11.68
CA TRP A 52 15.35 2.06 -10.43
C TRP A 52 15.00 0.58 -10.31
N LEU A 53 13.84 0.17 -10.81
CA LEU A 53 13.44 -1.24 -10.84
C LEU A 53 14.33 -2.03 -11.81
N SER A 54 14.52 -1.53 -13.04
CA SER A 54 15.34 -2.19 -14.06
C SER A 54 16.82 -2.25 -13.67
N SER A 55 17.33 -1.26 -12.93
CA SER A 55 18.71 -1.26 -12.43
C SER A 55 18.89 -2.05 -11.13
N GLY A 56 17.82 -2.64 -10.56
CA GLY A 56 17.86 -3.35 -9.28
C GLY A 56 18.07 -2.48 -8.03
N GLN A 57 17.96 -1.15 -8.16
CA GLN A 57 17.99 -0.22 -7.00
C GLN A 57 16.72 -0.35 -6.14
N ILE A 58 15.61 -0.73 -6.77
CA ILE A 58 14.37 -1.11 -6.10
C ILE A 58 14.12 -2.60 -6.35
N LYS A 59 13.73 -3.31 -5.29
CA LYS A 59 13.20 -4.68 -5.37
C LYS A 59 11.73 -4.65 -5.03
N ASN A 60 10.89 -5.19 -5.91
CA ASN A 60 9.48 -5.41 -5.61
C ASN A 60 9.29 -6.71 -4.83
N LYS A 61 8.29 -6.71 -3.96
CA LYS A 61 7.75 -7.92 -3.33
C LYS A 61 6.26 -7.91 -3.56
N GLU A 62 5.74 -9.04 -3.97
CA GLU A 62 4.35 -9.18 -4.40
C GLU A 62 3.81 -10.50 -3.87
N THR A 63 2.51 -10.53 -3.64
CA THR A 63 1.73 -11.72 -3.30
C THR A 63 0.59 -11.78 -4.30
N THR A 64 0.52 -12.84 -5.09
CA THR A 64 -0.52 -13.02 -6.11
C THR A 64 -1.43 -14.16 -5.72
N LEU A 65 -2.73 -13.90 -5.69
CA LEU A 65 -3.77 -14.92 -5.58
C LEU A 65 -4.21 -15.31 -6.99
N ASN A 66 -4.12 -16.59 -7.29
CA ASN A 66 -4.50 -17.16 -8.59
C ASN A 66 -5.96 -17.64 -8.57
N ASP A 67 -6.44 -18.29 -9.63
CA ASP A 67 -7.79 -18.87 -9.68
C ASP A 67 -8.93 -17.85 -9.85
N GLY A 68 -8.64 -16.70 -10.47
CA GLY A 68 -9.66 -15.79 -10.99
C GLY A 68 -10.22 -14.79 -9.97
N LEU A 69 -11.20 -14.01 -10.43
CA LEU A 69 -11.83 -12.94 -9.66
C LEU A 69 -12.46 -13.42 -8.33
N GLN A 70 -12.77 -14.71 -8.22
CA GLN A 70 -13.31 -15.33 -7.02
C GLN A 70 -12.40 -15.13 -5.79
N GLN A 71 -11.08 -14.98 -5.99
CA GLN A 71 -10.16 -14.67 -4.89
C GLN A 71 -10.23 -13.23 -4.39
N ALA A 72 -10.96 -12.32 -5.04
CA ALA A 72 -10.98 -10.91 -4.65
C ALA A 72 -11.52 -10.71 -3.21
N GLU A 73 -12.56 -11.44 -2.83
CA GLU A 73 -13.10 -11.38 -1.46
C GLU A 73 -12.07 -11.86 -0.44
N HIS A 74 -11.49 -13.05 -0.68
CA HIS A 74 -10.46 -13.61 0.19
C HIS A 74 -9.23 -12.68 0.29
N GLY A 75 -8.79 -12.12 -0.84
CA GLY A 75 -7.67 -11.20 -0.89
C GLY A 75 -7.94 -9.89 -0.13
N LEU A 76 -9.12 -9.31 -0.29
CA LEU A 76 -9.47 -8.08 0.42
C LEU A 76 -9.49 -8.29 1.94
N VAL A 77 -10.13 -9.36 2.41
CA VAL A 77 -10.13 -9.70 3.85
C VAL A 77 -8.72 -10.03 4.33
N GLY A 78 -7.97 -10.80 3.54
CA GLY A 78 -6.59 -11.19 3.80
C GLY A 78 -5.63 -9.99 3.92
N LEU A 79 -5.82 -8.95 3.12
CA LEU A 79 -5.03 -7.71 3.17
C LEU A 79 -5.04 -7.08 4.57
N TYR A 80 -6.20 -7.06 5.23
CA TYR A 80 -6.35 -6.52 6.58
C TYR A 80 -5.82 -7.48 7.67
N ASN A 81 -5.72 -8.78 7.36
CA ASN A 81 -5.13 -9.80 8.22
C ASN A 81 -3.62 -9.99 8.00
N GLY A 82 -3.02 -9.27 7.05
CA GLY A 82 -1.58 -9.28 6.80
C GLY A 82 -1.06 -10.54 6.11
N ILE A 83 -1.87 -11.21 5.28
CA ILE A 83 -1.44 -12.44 4.58
C ILE A 83 -0.40 -12.17 3.48
N ASN A 84 -0.28 -10.93 3.03
CA ASN A 84 0.58 -10.54 1.91
C ASN A 84 1.96 -10.06 2.39
N THR A 85 3.00 -10.48 1.68
CA THR A 85 4.31 -9.82 1.71
C THR A 85 4.42 -8.91 0.49
N GLY A 86 4.38 -7.59 0.72
CA GLY A 86 4.41 -6.61 -0.36
C GLY A 86 3.03 -6.38 -0.99
N LYS A 87 2.96 -6.06 -2.29
CA LYS A 87 1.68 -5.74 -2.95
C LYS A 87 0.85 -7.00 -3.18
N LEU A 88 -0.42 -7.00 -2.75
CA LEU A 88 -1.38 -8.06 -3.03
C LEU A 88 -2.02 -7.85 -4.41
N PHE A 89 -2.02 -8.89 -5.24
CA PHE A 89 -2.67 -8.96 -6.54
C PHE A 89 -3.64 -10.15 -6.62
N VAL A 90 -4.65 -10.01 -7.48
CA VAL A 90 -5.56 -11.10 -7.86
C VAL A 90 -5.44 -11.28 -9.36
N GLU A 91 -5.02 -12.47 -9.80
CA GLU A 91 -4.96 -12.83 -11.21
C GLU A 91 -6.36 -13.19 -11.71
N VAL A 92 -7.00 -12.27 -12.44
CA VAL A 92 -8.36 -12.46 -12.96
C VAL A 92 -8.37 -13.35 -14.21
N ALA A 93 -7.33 -13.22 -15.03
CA ALA A 93 -7.08 -14.03 -16.21
C ALA A 93 -5.57 -14.17 -16.39
N LYS A 94 -5.13 -15.27 -17.00
CA LYS A 94 -3.73 -15.42 -17.37
C LYS A 94 -3.38 -14.34 -18.40
N ALA A 95 -2.24 -13.69 -18.22
CA ALA A 95 -1.70 -12.83 -19.25
C ALA A 95 -1.33 -13.70 -20.46
N ASP A 96 -1.90 -13.38 -21.63
CA ASP A 96 -1.47 -14.01 -22.87
C ASP A 96 0.00 -13.66 -23.11
N ALA A 97 0.81 -14.67 -23.40
CA ALA A 97 2.20 -14.46 -23.78
C ALA A 97 2.23 -13.80 -25.17
N TYR A 98 2.46 -12.49 -25.21
CA TYR A 98 2.80 -11.76 -26.43
C TYR A 98 4.26 -11.96 -26.79
#